data_AF-A0A7J2MUY6-F1
#
_entry.id   AF-A0A7J2MUY6-F1
#
_cell.length_a   1.000
_cell.length_b   1.000
_cell.length_c   1.000
_cell.angle_alpha   90.00
_cell.angle_beta   90.00
_cell.angle_gamma   90.00
#
_symmetry.space_group_name_H-M   'P 1'
#
loop_
_entity.id
_entity.type
_entity.pdbx_description
1 polymer ?
#
loop_
_entity_poly.entity_id
_entity_poly.type
_entity_poly.pdbx_seq_one_letter_code
_entity_poly.pdbx_strand_id
1 'polypeptide(L)'
;MSDVYLNGKIVGSCEDPIEFVRKVRELRRSGELPQEINVAYREDEDAVVILNEKGRARRPLIIVENGKPKLTEEHIQKLKEGSLSWDDLISMGIIEYLDAEEEENCLVAMEEKDLTEKHTHLEITPIAMLSVLTALVPYIEHNQAFRALLGPKSLEQGLGLYVTNFLIRADTDSSLLIYPQRPIVRSIIQDYVGYEYHPIGQNVVIAVMQHYGYNMDDAIVINKGSIERGFGRSIYYRPYKTEELKYPGGQVDKIEIPSKDVRGYRSEESYRFLEEDGIIYPEAEVKSEDVLIGKTSPPRFLEGGFRISLERKESSQSVRFGEKGIVESVVITESSEGNKLVEVKVRDERIPELGDKFASRHGQKGVMGMIVPQEDMP
;
A
#
# COMPACT_ATOMS: atom_id res chain seq x y z
N MET A 1 -0.07 -48.80 19.02
CA MET A 1 1.09 -47.94 19.32
C MET A 1 1.20 -47.01 18.14
N SER A 2 0.91 -45.75 18.37
CA SER A 2 0.91 -44.71 17.36
C SER A 2 2.32 -44.13 17.23
N ASP A 3 2.79 -43.92 16.01
CA ASP A 3 4.13 -43.38 15.77
C ASP A 3 4.18 -41.89 16.12
N VAL A 4 5.29 -41.43 16.70
CA VAL A 4 5.50 -40.03 17.06
C VAL A 4 6.54 -39.42 16.13
N TYR A 5 6.15 -38.39 15.40
CA TYR A 5 6.99 -37.63 14.49
C TYR A 5 7.32 -36.26 15.07
N LEU A 6 8.59 -35.85 14.96
CA LEU A 6 9.05 -34.49 15.22
C LEU A 6 9.60 -33.92 13.92
N ASN A 7 8.96 -32.89 13.38
CA ASN A 7 9.34 -32.26 12.11
C ASN A 7 9.55 -33.28 10.98
N GLY A 8 8.61 -34.22 10.85
CA GLY A 8 8.63 -35.29 9.84
C GLY A 8 9.60 -36.44 10.11
N LYS A 9 10.34 -36.43 11.22
CA LYS A 9 11.23 -37.56 11.62
C LYS A 9 10.58 -38.38 12.72
N ILE A 10 10.55 -39.69 12.57
CA ILE A 10 10.10 -40.58 13.64
C ILE A 10 11.07 -40.48 14.83
N VAL A 11 10.52 -40.25 16.03
CA VAL A 11 11.28 -40.10 17.27
C VAL A 11 10.90 -41.14 18.32
N GLY A 12 9.76 -41.81 18.16
CA GLY A 12 9.31 -42.86 19.06
C GLY A 12 7.89 -43.31 18.73
N SER A 13 7.24 -43.95 19.69
CA SER A 13 5.83 -44.35 19.63
C SER A 13 5.15 -44.10 20.97
N CYS A 14 3.82 -44.01 20.97
CA CYS A 14 3.00 -43.85 22.16
C CYS A 14 1.85 -44.87 22.17
N GLU A 15 1.39 -45.26 23.37
CA GLU A 15 0.27 -46.20 23.51
C GLU A 15 -1.09 -45.51 23.39
N ASP A 16 -1.23 -44.35 24.03
CA ASP A 16 -2.43 -43.50 23.99
C ASP A 16 -2.08 -42.14 23.37
N PRO A 17 -2.33 -41.96 22.06
CA PRO A 17 -1.99 -40.72 21.38
C PRO A 17 -2.85 -39.53 21.85
N ILE A 18 -4.10 -39.75 22.22
CA ILE A 18 -5.01 -38.68 22.67
C ILE A 18 -4.51 -38.09 23.98
N GLU A 19 -4.17 -38.96 24.94
CA GLU A 19 -3.60 -38.55 26.22
C GLU A 19 -2.22 -37.92 26.04
N PHE A 20 -1.40 -38.44 25.14
CA PHE A 20 -0.09 -37.87 24.82
C PHE A 20 -0.22 -36.42 24.31
N VAL A 21 -1.09 -36.18 23.32
CA VAL A 21 -1.36 -34.84 22.78
C VAL A 21 -1.89 -33.91 23.87
N ARG A 22 -2.85 -34.37 24.68
CA ARG A 22 -3.41 -33.59 25.80
C ARG A 22 -2.30 -33.14 26.76
N LYS A 23 -1.41 -34.06 27.14
CA LYS A 23 -0.32 -33.77 28.07
C LYS A 23 0.70 -32.78 27.49
N VAL A 24 1.07 -32.91 26.21
CA VAL A 24 1.96 -31.95 25.56
C VAL A 24 1.34 -30.55 25.53
N ARG A 25 0.04 -30.43 25.23
CA ARG A 25 -0.69 -29.15 25.30
C ARG A 25 -0.72 -28.58 26.70
N GLU A 26 -0.95 -29.40 27.73
CA GLU A 26 -0.93 -28.95 29.13
C GLU A 26 0.44 -28.42 29.56
N LEU A 27 1.53 -29.12 29.20
CA LEU A 27 2.89 -28.67 29.47
C LEU A 27 3.23 -27.36 28.72
N ARG A 28 2.70 -27.16 27.51
CA ARG A 28 2.82 -25.88 26.80
C ARG A 28 2.05 -24.77 27.52
N ARG A 29 0.82 -25.04 27.96
CA ARG A 29 -0.04 -24.06 28.66
C ARG A 29 0.50 -23.70 30.05
N SER A 30 1.25 -24.58 30.71
CA SER A 30 1.95 -24.28 31.98
C SER A 30 3.28 -23.55 31.80
N GLY A 31 3.76 -23.40 30.55
CA GLY A 31 5.05 -22.80 30.23
C GLY A 31 6.26 -23.74 30.40
N GLU A 32 6.04 -25.03 30.66
CA GLU A 32 7.11 -26.03 30.74
C GLU A 32 7.67 -26.39 29.36
N LEU A 33 6.85 -26.27 28.32
CA LEU A 33 7.27 -26.38 26.92
C LEU A 33 7.22 -25.04 26.19
N PRO A 34 8.10 -24.82 25.20
CA PRO A 34 8.04 -23.63 24.35
C PRO A 34 6.69 -23.48 23.64
N GLN A 35 6.20 -22.23 23.55
CA GLN A 35 4.92 -21.88 22.91
C GLN A 35 4.94 -22.11 21.39
N GLU A 36 6.13 -22.29 20.80
CA GLU A 36 6.31 -22.62 19.39
C GLU A 36 5.97 -24.07 19.06
N ILE A 37 5.93 -24.97 20.03
CA ILE A 37 5.61 -26.37 19.76
C ILE A 37 4.12 -26.50 19.49
N ASN A 38 3.74 -27.09 18.36
CA ASN A 38 2.38 -27.52 18.07
C ASN A 38 2.32 -29.04 17.99
N VAL A 39 1.20 -29.63 18.38
CA VAL A 39 1.02 -31.08 18.44
C VAL A 39 -0.38 -31.48 17.97
N ALA A 40 -0.42 -32.47 17.08
CA ALA A 40 -1.65 -33.03 16.54
C ALA A 40 -1.60 -34.56 16.56
N TYR A 41 -2.76 -35.18 16.71
CA TYR A 41 -2.97 -36.60 16.43
C TYR A 41 -3.72 -36.72 15.11
N ARG A 42 -3.11 -37.43 14.16
CA ARG A 42 -3.71 -37.82 12.88
C ARG A 42 -4.37 -39.17 13.04
N GLU A 43 -5.69 -39.17 13.17
CA GLU A 43 -6.48 -40.40 13.35
C GLU A 43 -6.39 -41.34 12.14
N ASP A 44 -6.19 -40.79 10.93
CA ASP A 44 -6.10 -41.52 9.67
C ASP A 44 -4.76 -42.24 9.49
N GLU A 45 -3.67 -41.66 9.97
CA GLU A 45 -2.32 -42.23 9.92
C GLU A 45 -1.95 -43.00 11.21
N ASP A 46 -2.80 -42.94 12.24
CA ASP A 46 -2.49 -43.36 13.62
C ASP A 46 -1.12 -42.83 14.09
N ALA A 47 -0.91 -41.52 13.92
CA ALA A 47 0.37 -40.87 14.16
C ALA A 47 0.23 -39.55 14.93
N VAL A 48 1.13 -39.32 15.89
CA VAL A 48 1.27 -38.03 16.57
C VAL A 48 2.34 -37.22 15.84
N VAL A 49 1.97 -36.01 15.43
CA VAL A 49 2.87 -35.08 14.74
C VAL A 49 3.15 -33.90 15.66
N ILE A 50 4.43 -33.68 15.93
CA ILE A 50 4.94 -32.53 16.69
C ILE A 50 5.71 -31.64 15.72
N LEU A 51 5.32 -30.38 15.64
CA LEU A 51 5.95 -29.37 14.79
C LEU A 51 6.57 -28.26 15.63
N ASN A 52 7.85 -27.99 15.37
CA ASN A 52 8.59 -26.86 15.94
C ASN A 52 9.50 -26.21 14.89
N GLU A 53 9.03 -26.15 13.63
CA GLU A 53 9.77 -25.51 12.56
C GLU A 53 9.46 -24.02 12.47
N LYS A 54 10.43 -23.26 11.94
CA LYS A 54 10.27 -21.84 11.62
C LYS A 54 9.47 -21.69 10.33
N GLY A 55 8.71 -20.61 10.22
CA GLY A 55 7.95 -20.27 8.99
C GLY A 55 6.52 -20.78 8.95
N ARG A 56 6.05 -21.50 9.99
CA ARG A 56 4.65 -21.90 10.12
C ARG A 56 3.76 -20.69 10.40
N ALA A 57 2.64 -20.59 9.69
CA ALA A 57 1.57 -19.67 10.01
C ALA A 57 0.78 -20.22 11.19
N ARG A 58 0.55 -19.39 12.21
CA ARG A 58 -0.21 -19.77 13.40
C ARG A 58 -1.30 -18.74 13.66
N ARG A 59 -2.43 -19.21 14.16
CA ARG A 59 -3.61 -18.42 14.49
C ARG A 59 -3.80 -18.42 16.01
N PRO A 60 -3.80 -17.24 16.67
CA PRO A 60 -4.12 -17.15 18.09
C PRO A 60 -5.62 -17.37 18.30
N LEU A 61 -5.97 -18.19 19.28
CA LEU A 61 -7.35 -18.43 19.70
C LEU A 61 -7.46 -18.40 21.22
N ILE A 62 -8.67 -18.14 21.71
CA ILE A 62 -8.98 -18.21 23.14
C ILE A 62 -9.24 -19.67 23.51
N ILE A 63 -8.56 -20.18 24.53
CA ILE A 63 -8.79 -21.54 25.04
C ILE A 63 -10.17 -21.60 25.71
N VAL A 64 -10.93 -22.64 25.39
CA VAL A 64 -12.23 -22.95 26.02
C VAL A 64 -12.10 -24.22 26.84
N GLU A 65 -12.62 -24.20 28.07
CA GLU A 65 -12.72 -25.38 28.93
C GLU A 65 -14.17 -25.55 29.40
N ASN A 66 -14.74 -26.73 29.17
CA ASN A 66 -16.11 -27.07 29.59
C ASN A 66 -17.15 -26.02 29.14
N GLY A 67 -17.03 -25.55 27.90
CA GLY A 67 -17.94 -24.57 27.30
C GLY A 67 -17.78 -23.13 27.81
N LYS A 68 -16.73 -22.83 28.58
CA LYS A 68 -16.42 -21.47 29.06
C LYS A 68 -15.06 -21.00 28.52
N PRO A 69 -14.95 -19.79 27.98
CA PRO A 69 -13.67 -19.23 27.60
C PRO A 69 -12.81 -18.95 28.83
N LYS A 70 -11.51 -19.20 28.73
CA LYS A 70 -10.54 -18.82 29.79
C LYS A 70 -10.35 -17.32 29.90
N LEU A 71 -10.57 -16.59 28.81
CA LEU A 71 -10.56 -15.14 28.83
C LEU A 71 -11.82 -14.65 29.54
N THR A 72 -11.67 -13.84 30.59
CA THR A 72 -12.75 -13.33 31.42
C THR A 72 -12.80 -11.81 31.35
N GLU A 73 -13.92 -11.21 31.77
CA GLU A 73 -14.05 -9.75 31.83
C GLU A 73 -13.01 -9.09 32.76
N GLU A 74 -12.55 -9.79 33.80
CA GLU A 74 -11.48 -9.31 34.68
C GLU A 74 -10.15 -9.18 33.93
N HIS A 75 -9.81 -10.17 33.09
CA HIS A 75 -8.62 -10.10 32.24
C HIS A 75 -8.74 -8.93 31.24
N ILE A 76 -9.91 -8.73 30.65
CA ILE A 76 -10.18 -7.62 29.73
C ILE A 76 -10.00 -6.26 30.43
N GLN A 77 -10.50 -6.11 31.66
CA GLN A 77 -10.34 -4.88 32.42
C GLN A 77 -8.88 -4.60 32.76
N LYS A 78 -8.13 -5.63 33.19
CA LYS A 78 -6.69 -5.54 33.45
C LYS A 78 -5.87 -5.17 32.21
N LEU A 79 -6.25 -5.66 31.02
CA LEU A 79 -5.66 -5.26 29.73
C LEU A 79 -5.92 -3.77 29.43
N LYS A 80 -7.15 -3.29 29.64
CA LYS A 80 -7.50 -1.86 29.46
C LYS A 80 -6.72 -0.93 30.39
N GLU A 81 -6.44 -1.40 31.60
CA GLU A 81 -5.64 -0.68 32.60
C GLU A 81 -4.12 -0.76 32.34
N GLY A 82 -3.68 -1.61 31.42
CA GLY A 82 -2.26 -1.84 31.11
C GLY A 82 -1.52 -2.68 32.16
N SER A 83 -2.24 -3.37 33.04
CA SER A 83 -1.67 -4.25 34.07
C SER A 83 -1.42 -5.68 33.58
N LEU A 84 -2.03 -6.07 32.46
CA LEU A 84 -1.75 -7.28 31.70
C LEU A 84 -1.32 -6.90 30.29
N SER A 85 -0.43 -7.69 29.70
CA SER A 85 -0.03 -7.64 28.30
C SER A 85 -0.54 -8.85 27.53
N TRP A 86 -0.38 -8.82 26.20
CA TRP A 86 -0.70 -9.97 25.35
C TRP A 86 0.14 -11.20 25.69
N ASP A 87 1.44 -11.00 25.95
CA ASP A 87 2.37 -12.08 26.30
C ASP A 87 2.03 -12.71 27.67
N ASP A 88 1.44 -11.94 28.58
CA ASP A 88 0.94 -12.47 29.85
C ASP A 88 -0.24 -13.42 29.62
N LEU A 89 -1.17 -13.10 28.71
CA LEU A 89 -2.30 -13.99 28.39
C LEU A 89 -1.85 -15.33 27.79
N ILE A 90 -0.79 -15.30 26.97
CA ILE A 90 -0.17 -16.52 26.43
C ILE A 90 0.47 -17.31 27.57
N SER A 91 1.26 -16.64 28.41
CA SER A 91 1.96 -17.26 29.55
C SER A 91 1.01 -17.83 30.60
N MET A 92 -0.18 -17.24 30.76
CA MET A 92 -1.25 -17.73 31.63
C MET A 92 -2.05 -18.90 31.01
N GLY A 93 -1.76 -19.29 29.76
CA GLY A 93 -2.51 -20.33 29.06
C GLY A 93 -3.96 -19.94 28.76
N ILE A 94 -4.22 -18.65 28.49
CA ILE A 94 -5.53 -18.13 28.07
C ILE A 94 -5.62 -18.11 26.54
N ILE A 95 -4.55 -17.66 25.88
CA ILE A 95 -4.42 -17.61 24.41
C ILE A 95 -3.47 -18.71 23.95
N GLU A 96 -3.84 -19.41 22.88
CA GLU A 96 -3.05 -20.48 22.29
C GLU A 96 -2.87 -20.26 20.79
N TYR A 97 -1.64 -20.43 20.29
CA TYR A 97 -1.34 -20.31 18.86
C TYR A 97 -1.38 -21.67 18.21
N LEU A 98 -2.36 -21.90 17.35
CA LEU A 98 -2.51 -23.15 16.60
C LEU A 98 -1.90 -23.00 15.21
N ASP A 99 -1.16 -23.98 14.74
CA ASP A 99 -0.89 -24.13 13.30
C ASP A 99 -2.00 -24.96 12.65
N ALA A 100 -1.95 -25.06 11.31
CA ALA A 100 -2.95 -25.81 10.55
C ALA A 100 -3.04 -27.29 10.95
N GLU A 101 -1.94 -27.87 11.42
CA GLU A 101 -1.88 -29.27 11.82
C GLU A 101 -2.62 -29.49 13.15
N GLU A 102 -2.37 -28.63 14.14
CA GLU A 102 -3.04 -28.71 15.43
C GLU A 102 -4.51 -28.25 15.37
N GLU A 103 -4.84 -27.33 14.47
CA GLU A 103 -6.22 -26.85 14.25
C GLU A 103 -7.17 -27.98 13.80
N GLU A 104 -6.66 -29.02 13.11
CA GLU A 104 -7.45 -30.20 12.70
C GLU A 104 -8.03 -30.97 13.89
N ASN A 105 -7.40 -30.89 15.07
CA ASN A 105 -7.89 -31.50 16.31
C ASN A 105 -8.79 -30.57 17.14
N CYS A 106 -9.15 -29.40 16.61
CA CYS A 106 -9.83 -28.37 17.37
C CYS A 106 -11.24 -28.09 16.84
N LEU A 107 -12.17 -27.84 17.75
CA LEU A 107 -13.51 -27.34 17.42
C LEU A 107 -13.59 -25.89 17.88
N VAL A 108 -13.50 -24.96 16.92
CA VAL A 108 -13.46 -23.52 17.18
C VAL A 108 -14.86 -22.91 17.05
N ALA A 109 -15.35 -22.26 18.10
CA ALA A 109 -16.57 -21.44 18.03
C ALA A 109 -16.26 -20.07 17.42
N MET A 110 -17.14 -19.56 16.55
CA MET A 110 -16.98 -18.23 15.94
C MET A 110 -17.40 -17.09 16.88
N GLU A 111 -18.45 -17.32 17.67
CA GLU A 111 -18.97 -16.36 18.64
C GLU A 111 -19.19 -17.06 19.99
N GLU A 112 -19.12 -16.30 21.08
CA GLU A 112 -19.31 -16.83 22.43
C GLU A 112 -20.70 -17.49 22.62
N LYS A 113 -21.72 -16.98 21.93
CA LYS A 113 -23.09 -17.52 21.97
C LYS A 113 -23.22 -18.94 21.43
N ASP A 114 -22.28 -19.36 20.57
CA ASP A 114 -22.28 -20.67 19.92
C ASP A 114 -21.50 -21.71 20.74
N LEU A 115 -20.91 -21.31 21.88
CA LEU A 115 -20.13 -22.20 22.73
C LEU A 115 -20.95 -23.35 23.28
N THR A 116 -20.31 -24.51 23.31
CA THR A 116 -20.81 -25.75 23.89
C THR A 116 -19.65 -26.45 24.58
N GLU A 117 -19.93 -27.45 25.41
CA GLU A 117 -18.90 -28.23 26.10
C GLU A 117 -17.94 -28.97 25.17
N LYS A 118 -18.27 -29.09 23.87
CA LYS A 118 -17.43 -29.73 22.85
C LYS A 118 -16.38 -28.80 22.24
N HIS A 119 -16.57 -27.49 22.36
CA HIS A 119 -15.64 -26.53 21.76
C HIS A 119 -14.33 -26.49 22.54
N THR A 120 -13.21 -26.52 21.81
CA THR A 120 -11.87 -26.45 22.40
C THR A 120 -11.33 -25.02 22.41
N HIS A 121 -11.78 -24.19 21.46
CA HIS A 121 -11.32 -22.83 21.29
C HIS A 121 -12.46 -21.90 20.86
N LEU A 122 -12.23 -20.60 21.04
CA LEU A 122 -13.11 -19.51 20.63
C LEU A 122 -12.31 -18.52 19.78
N GLU A 123 -12.91 -18.05 18.69
CA GLU A 123 -12.37 -16.97 17.86
C GLU A 123 -12.29 -15.65 18.65
N ILE A 124 -11.20 -14.90 18.47
CA ILE A 124 -11.04 -13.58 19.09
C ILE A 124 -11.93 -12.57 18.39
N THR A 125 -11.90 -12.57 17.05
CA THR A 125 -12.73 -11.67 16.24
C THR A 125 -12.85 -12.21 14.82
N PRO A 126 -14.08 -12.41 14.30
CA PRO A 126 -14.29 -12.84 12.92
C PRO A 126 -13.66 -11.90 11.86
N ILE A 127 -13.42 -10.63 12.21
CA ILE A 127 -12.79 -9.65 11.32
C ILE A 127 -11.34 -10.05 10.99
N ALA A 128 -10.65 -10.77 11.89
CA ALA A 128 -9.27 -11.20 11.70
C ALA A 128 -9.11 -12.23 10.54
N MET A 129 -10.21 -12.83 10.09
CA MET A 129 -10.22 -13.67 8.88
C MET A 129 -9.94 -12.86 7.60
N LEU A 130 -10.22 -11.56 7.61
CA LEU A 130 -10.04 -10.69 6.46
C LEU A 130 -8.64 -10.07 6.47
N SER A 131 -8.11 -9.81 5.27
CA SER A 131 -6.91 -8.98 5.15
C SER A 131 -7.20 -7.57 5.65
N VAL A 132 -6.14 -6.86 6.06
CA VAL A 132 -6.23 -5.47 6.53
C VAL A 132 -7.03 -4.61 5.55
N LEU A 133 -6.73 -4.71 4.24
CA LEU A 133 -7.40 -3.91 3.20
C LEU A 133 -8.87 -4.28 3.01
N THR A 134 -9.20 -5.58 3.04
CA THR A 134 -10.60 -6.03 2.95
C THR A 134 -11.40 -5.56 4.16
N ALA A 135 -10.80 -5.58 5.34
CA ALA A 135 -11.42 -5.13 6.57
C ALA A 135 -11.59 -3.61 6.66
N LEU A 136 -10.98 -2.81 5.76
CA LEU A 136 -11.26 -1.36 5.64
C LEU A 136 -12.63 -1.06 5.01
N VAL A 137 -13.21 -2.01 4.29
CA VAL A 137 -14.51 -1.84 3.64
C VAL A 137 -15.62 -2.05 4.68
N PRO A 138 -16.47 -1.05 4.95
CA PRO A 138 -17.56 -1.21 5.90
C PRO A 138 -18.61 -2.19 5.35
N TYR A 139 -19.23 -2.97 6.24
CA TYR A 139 -20.34 -3.88 5.89
C TYR A 139 -20.02 -4.84 4.74
N ILE A 140 -18.80 -5.37 4.73
CA ILE A 140 -18.28 -6.21 3.64
C ILE A 140 -19.08 -7.50 3.45
N GLU A 141 -19.67 -8.01 4.53
CA GLU A 141 -20.57 -9.18 4.58
C GLU A 141 -21.87 -8.98 3.80
N HIS A 142 -22.26 -7.73 3.53
CA HIS A 142 -23.42 -7.38 2.71
C HIS A 142 -23.07 -7.21 1.22
N ASN A 143 -21.78 -7.29 0.86
CA ASN A 143 -21.36 -7.23 -0.52
C ASN A 143 -21.37 -8.62 -1.18
N GLN A 144 -21.62 -8.66 -2.48
CA GLN A 144 -21.29 -9.84 -3.27
C GLN A 144 -19.78 -10.11 -3.21
N ALA A 145 -19.37 -11.38 -3.08
CA ALA A 145 -17.97 -11.78 -2.94
C ALA A 145 -17.03 -11.15 -3.99
N PHE A 146 -17.45 -11.06 -5.26
CA PHE A 146 -16.66 -10.41 -6.31
C PHE A 146 -16.45 -8.91 -6.05
N ARG A 147 -17.48 -8.19 -5.59
CA ARG A 147 -17.40 -6.76 -5.25
C ARG A 147 -16.56 -6.53 -3.99
N ALA A 148 -16.63 -7.45 -3.02
CA ALA A 148 -15.79 -7.45 -1.83
C ALA A 148 -14.29 -7.52 -2.15
N LEU A 149 -13.91 -8.15 -3.28
CA LEU A 149 -12.52 -8.18 -3.75
C LEU A 149 -12.11 -6.91 -4.52
N LEU A 150 -13.05 -6.23 -5.18
CA LEU A 150 -12.78 -5.02 -5.98
C LEU A 150 -12.69 -3.75 -5.13
N GLY A 151 -13.44 -3.68 -4.04
CA GLY A 151 -13.40 -2.55 -3.11
C GLY A 151 -11.99 -2.22 -2.60
N PRO A 152 -11.28 -3.19 -2.00
CA PRO A 152 -9.92 -3.02 -1.50
C PRO A 152 -8.92 -2.57 -2.58
N LYS A 153 -9.00 -3.15 -3.78
CA LYS A 153 -8.16 -2.73 -4.93
C LYS A 153 -8.42 -1.27 -5.34
N SER A 154 -9.63 -0.78 -5.14
CA SER A 154 -9.98 0.61 -5.43
C SER A 154 -9.42 1.56 -4.36
N LEU A 155 -9.33 1.10 -3.11
CA LEU A 155 -8.67 1.83 -2.02
C LEU A 155 -7.16 1.98 -2.25
N GLU A 156 -6.49 0.92 -2.72
CA GLU A 156 -5.05 0.97 -3.06
C GLU A 156 -4.72 2.01 -4.14
N GLN A 157 -5.66 2.26 -5.06
CA GLN A 157 -5.52 3.22 -6.16
C GLN A 157 -6.07 4.60 -5.82
N GLY A 158 -6.69 4.76 -4.65
CA GLY A 158 -7.32 6.00 -4.26
C GLY A 158 -6.29 7.09 -3.94
N LEU A 159 -6.66 8.33 -4.21
CA LEU A 159 -5.81 9.48 -3.91
C LEU A 159 -6.04 9.97 -2.48
N GLY A 160 -4.95 10.25 -1.78
CA GLY A 160 -4.93 10.73 -0.40
C GLY A 160 -3.55 11.27 -0.05
N LEU A 161 -3.34 11.61 1.22
CA LEU A 161 -2.02 11.94 1.73
C LEU A 161 -1.25 10.65 2.01
N TYR A 162 -0.25 10.33 1.17
CA TYR A 162 0.51 9.08 1.32
C TYR A 162 1.65 9.18 2.35
N VAL A 163 2.23 10.37 2.55
CA VAL A 163 3.25 10.65 3.58
C VAL A 163 3.27 12.14 3.88
N THR A 164 3.62 12.53 5.11
CA THR A 164 3.64 13.95 5.53
C THR A 164 4.84 14.74 5.01
N ASN A 165 5.98 14.08 4.78
CA ASN A 165 7.20 14.72 4.27
C ASN A 165 7.29 14.74 2.73
N PHE A 166 6.16 14.61 2.03
CA PHE A 166 6.11 14.51 0.57
C PHE A 166 6.73 15.72 -0.14
N LEU A 167 6.75 16.90 0.48
CA LEU A 167 7.34 18.11 -0.10
C LEU A 167 8.86 17.95 -0.33
N ILE A 168 9.57 17.39 0.65
CA ILE A 168 11.04 17.19 0.58
C ILE A 168 11.44 15.84 0.00
N ARG A 169 10.47 14.96 -0.30
CA ARG A 169 10.74 13.60 -0.79
C ARG A 169 10.88 13.59 -2.32
N ALA A 170 11.89 12.84 -2.78
CA ALA A 170 12.20 12.57 -4.18
C ALA A 170 11.53 11.26 -4.64
N ASP A 171 10.21 11.31 -4.89
CA ASP A 171 9.45 10.17 -5.40
C ASP A 171 9.32 10.19 -6.91
N THR A 172 9.43 9.02 -7.54
CA THR A 172 9.39 8.89 -9.01
C THR A 172 8.12 9.44 -9.65
N ASP A 173 6.94 9.16 -9.11
CA ASP A 173 5.66 9.68 -9.60
C ASP A 173 4.68 9.59 -8.42
N SER A 174 4.07 10.71 -8.01
CA SER A 174 3.11 10.69 -6.91
C SER A 174 1.92 11.60 -7.18
N SER A 175 0.77 11.24 -6.62
CA SER A 175 -0.47 12.01 -6.71
C SER A 175 -1.00 12.26 -5.31
N LEU A 176 -1.37 13.50 -5.03
CA LEU A 176 -1.86 13.95 -3.74
C LEU A 176 -3.25 14.55 -3.89
N LEU A 177 -4.23 14.08 -3.14
CA LEU A 177 -5.54 14.72 -3.05
C LEU A 177 -5.45 15.98 -2.17
N ILE A 178 -5.99 17.12 -2.62
CA ILE A 178 -5.84 18.40 -1.91
C ILE A 178 -6.66 18.42 -0.60
N TYR A 179 -7.89 17.91 -0.64
CA TYR A 179 -8.82 17.93 0.50
C TYR A 179 -9.32 16.53 0.86
N PRO A 180 -8.45 15.62 1.36
CA PRO A 180 -8.89 14.30 1.77
C PRO A 180 -9.78 14.39 3.01
N GLN A 181 -10.78 13.51 3.12
CA GLN A 181 -11.75 13.54 4.22
C GLN A 181 -11.84 12.19 4.93
N ARG A 182 -12.05 12.25 6.24
CA ARG A 182 -12.36 11.07 7.05
C ARG A 182 -13.71 10.49 6.62
N PRO A 183 -13.81 9.18 6.37
CA PRO A 183 -15.08 8.58 5.98
C PRO A 183 -16.08 8.65 7.14
N ILE A 184 -17.34 8.97 6.83
CA ILE A 184 -18.41 9.05 7.84
C ILE A 184 -18.69 7.66 8.45
N VAL A 185 -18.75 6.62 7.60
CA VAL A 185 -18.95 5.22 8.01
C VAL A 185 -17.63 4.47 7.88
N ARG A 186 -17.17 3.87 8.98
CA ARG A 186 -15.86 3.23 9.10
C ARG A 186 -15.91 1.88 9.79
N SER A 187 -14.97 1.02 9.42
CA SER A 187 -14.65 -0.22 10.15
C SER A 187 -13.76 0.09 11.34
N ILE A 188 -13.81 -0.74 12.39
CA ILE A 188 -12.92 -0.62 13.56
C ILE A 188 -11.44 -0.72 13.16
N ILE A 189 -11.13 -1.47 12.10
CA ILE A 189 -9.75 -1.62 11.58
C ILE A 189 -9.17 -0.28 11.11
N GLN A 190 -10.00 0.67 10.68
CA GLN A 190 -9.53 1.99 10.25
C GLN A 190 -8.86 2.77 11.39
N ASP A 191 -9.30 2.59 12.63
CA ASP A 191 -8.70 3.25 13.79
C ASP A 191 -7.33 2.66 14.10
N TYR A 192 -7.22 1.33 14.06
CA TYR A 192 -5.97 0.62 14.35
C TYR A 192 -4.87 0.91 13.32
N VAL A 193 -5.21 1.06 12.05
CA VAL A 193 -4.21 1.42 11.02
C VAL A 193 -3.93 2.91 10.94
N GLY A 194 -4.61 3.74 11.73
CA GLY A 194 -4.46 5.20 11.69
C GLY A 194 -4.96 5.82 10.37
N TYR A 195 -6.02 5.25 9.77
CA TYR A 195 -6.60 5.75 8.51
C TYR A 195 -7.06 7.22 8.63
N GLU A 196 -7.43 7.65 9.83
CA GLU A 196 -7.80 9.02 10.17
C GLU A 196 -6.71 10.06 9.85
N TYR A 197 -5.44 9.67 9.97
CA TYR A 197 -4.29 10.54 9.74
C TYR A 197 -3.94 10.64 8.24
N HIS A 198 -4.30 9.62 7.47
CA HIS A 198 -4.00 9.51 6.04
C HIS A 198 -5.25 9.09 5.25
N PRO A 199 -6.34 9.89 5.28
CA PRO A 199 -7.57 9.52 4.62
C PRO A 199 -7.41 9.52 3.10
N ILE A 200 -8.13 8.61 2.45
CA ILE A 200 -8.17 8.45 1.00
C ILE A 200 -9.56 8.83 0.51
N GLY A 201 -9.64 9.74 -0.46
CA GLY A 201 -10.90 10.21 -1.04
C GLY A 201 -11.65 11.26 -0.21
N GLN A 202 -12.92 11.46 -0.57
CA GLN A 202 -13.81 12.47 0.01
C GLN A 202 -15.20 11.87 0.27
N ASN A 203 -15.95 12.43 1.21
CA ASN A 203 -17.36 12.10 1.37
C ASN A 203 -18.15 12.80 0.27
N VAL A 204 -19.06 12.06 -0.38
CA VAL A 204 -19.84 12.56 -1.51
C VAL A 204 -21.31 12.25 -1.25
N VAL A 205 -22.18 13.23 -1.52
CA VAL A 205 -23.62 13.02 -1.54
C VAL A 205 -24.00 12.44 -2.90
N ILE A 206 -24.60 11.26 -2.91
CA ILE A 206 -24.94 10.51 -4.12
C ILE A 206 -26.46 10.52 -4.29
N ALA A 207 -26.92 10.92 -5.47
CA ALA A 207 -28.30 10.73 -5.92
C ALA A 207 -28.36 9.55 -6.90
N VAL A 208 -29.28 8.61 -6.66
CA VAL A 208 -29.49 7.46 -7.55
C VAL A 208 -30.70 7.73 -8.43
N MET A 209 -30.45 8.17 -9.66
CA MET A 209 -31.49 8.46 -10.66
C MET A 209 -30.89 8.42 -12.06
N GLN A 210 -31.73 8.38 -13.10
CA GLN A 210 -31.28 8.52 -14.48
C GLN A 210 -31.09 10.01 -14.82
N HIS A 211 -30.01 10.36 -15.50
CA HIS A 211 -29.75 11.74 -15.92
C HIS A 211 -29.38 11.80 -17.40
N TYR A 212 -30.38 12.07 -18.24
CA TYR A 212 -30.25 12.23 -19.71
C TYR A 212 -29.41 11.16 -20.45
N GLY A 213 -29.27 9.97 -19.86
CA GLY A 213 -28.45 8.87 -20.41
C GLY A 213 -26.93 8.98 -20.16
N TYR A 214 -26.45 10.05 -19.54
CA TYR A 214 -25.01 10.27 -19.29
C TYR A 214 -24.45 9.49 -18.09
N ASN A 215 -25.29 8.73 -17.39
CA ASN A 215 -24.92 7.82 -16.32
C ASN A 215 -25.29 6.35 -16.61
N MET A 216 -25.37 5.99 -17.90
CA MET A 216 -25.50 4.59 -18.35
C MET A 216 -24.12 3.90 -18.38
N ASP A 217 -24.11 2.57 -18.35
CA ASP A 217 -22.89 1.74 -18.48
C ASP A 217 -21.72 2.16 -17.56
N ASP A 218 -22.00 2.26 -16.26
CA ASP A 218 -21.05 2.67 -15.21
C ASP A 218 -20.52 4.12 -15.35
N ALA A 219 -21.05 4.93 -16.27
CA ALA A 219 -20.75 6.36 -16.30
C ALA A 219 -21.36 7.08 -15.08
N ILE A 220 -20.68 8.13 -14.62
CA ILE A 220 -21.15 8.99 -13.54
C ILE A 220 -21.27 10.44 -14.01
N VAL A 221 -22.26 11.12 -13.43
CA VAL A 221 -22.50 12.56 -13.64
C VAL A 221 -22.05 13.30 -12.38
N ILE A 222 -21.27 14.37 -12.56
CA ILE A 222 -20.72 15.15 -11.45
C ILE A 222 -21.17 16.61 -11.53
N ASN A 223 -21.46 17.19 -10.37
CA ASN A 223 -21.79 18.61 -10.23
C ASN A 223 -20.56 19.48 -10.50
N LYS A 224 -20.65 20.34 -11.52
CA LYS A 224 -19.62 21.31 -11.89
C LYS A 224 -19.25 22.26 -10.74
N GLY A 225 -20.26 22.78 -10.04
CA GLY A 225 -20.05 23.70 -8.92
C GLY A 225 -19.31 23.05 -7.75
N SER A 226 -19.37 21.72 -7.61
CA SER A 226 -18.56 20.99 -6.62
C SER A 226 -17.11 20.89 -7.04
N ILE A 227 -16.83 20.59 -8.32
CA ILE A 227 -15.46 20.53 -8.88
C ILE A 227 -14.78 21.91 -8.75
N GLU A 228 -15.49 22.96 -9.12
CA GLU A 228 -15.01 24.35 -9.02
C GLU A 228 -14.65 24.74 -7.58
N ARG A 229 -15.37 24.19 -6.59
CA ARG A 229 -15.10 24.40 -5.15
C ARG A 229 -14.04 23.47 -4.54
N GLY A 230 -13.43 22.58 -5.34
CA GLY A 230 -12.30 21.74 -4.88
C GLY A 230 -12.59 20.25 -4.75
N PHE A 231 -13.76 19.77 -5.19
CA PHE A 231 -14.03 18.33 -5.24
C PHE A 231 -13.05 17.62 -6.19
N GLY A 232 -12.43 16.54 -5.73
CA GLY A 232 -11.55 15.66 -6.51
C GLY A 232 -10.23 16.29 -6.98
N ARG A 233 -9.93 17.54 -6.65
CA ARG A 233 -8.68 18.19 -7.09
C ARG A 233 -7.46 17.51 -6.48
N SER A 234 -6.47 17.23 -7.32
CA SER A 234 -5.22 16.59 -6.91
C SER A 234 -4.00 17.30 -7.48
N ILE A 235 -2.83 17.02 -6.92
CA ILE A 235 -1.55 17.51 -7.40
C ILE A 235 -0.73 16.29 -7.82
N TYR A 236 -0.29 16.28 -9.07
CA TYR A 236 0.62 15.28 -9.60
C TYR A 236 2.06 15.79 -9.51
N TYR A 237 2.96 15.01 -8.91
CA TYR A 237 4.37 15.31 -8.82
C TYR A 237 5.18 14.35 -9.70
N ARG A 238 6.11 14.91 -10.47
CA ARG A 238 7.07 14.16 -11.27
C ARG A 238 8.48 14.76 -11.11
N PRO A 239 9.48 13.99 -10.68
CA PRO A 239 10.88 14.38 -10.70
C PRO A 239 11.51 14.12 -12.07
N TYR A 240 12.47 14.96 -12.39
CA TYR A 240 13.33 14.87 -13.54
C TYR A 240 14.77 14.93 -13.04
N LYS A 241 15.55 13.89 -13.31
CA LYS A 241 16.92 13.77 -12.78
C LYS A 241 17.94 13.63 -13.89
N THR A 242 19.12 14.23 -13.70
CA THR A 242 20.27 14.04 -14.59
C THR A 242 21.57 14.15 -13.81
N GLU A 243 22.60 13.46 -14.31
CA GLU A 243 23.92 13.41 -13.69
C GLU A 243 25.00 13.85 -14.68
N GLU A 244 26.06 14.48 -14.18
CA GLU A 244 27.29 14.76 -14.90
C GLU A 244 28.20 13.53 -14.92
N LEU A 245 27.88 12.57 -15.80
CA LEU A 245 28.64 11.33 -15.90
C LEU A 245 30.07 11.58 -16.41
N LYS A 246 31.02 10.93 -15.76
CA LYS A 246 32.43 10.86 -16.18
C LYS A 246 32.65 9.59 -16.97
N TYR A 247 33.05 9.73 -18.23
CA TYR A 247 33.28 8.59 -19.13
C TYR A 247 34.73 8.10 -19.07
N PRO A 248 34.97 6.80 -19.37
CA PRO A 248 36.31 6.29 -19.62
C PRO A 248 36.99 7.11 -20.72
N GLY A 249 38.18 7.67 -20.44
CA GLY A 249 38.87 8.61 -21.34
C GLY A 249 38.81 10.08 -20.89
N GLY A 250 38.24 10.36 -19.72
CA GLY A 250 38.30 11.69 -19.09
C GLY A 250 37.31 12.71 -19.65
N GLN A 251 36.44 12.31 -20.57
CA GLN A 251 35.34 13.14 -21.04
C GLN A 251 34.21 13.16 -20.01
N VAL A 252 33.56 14.31 -19.86
CA VAL A 252 32.51 14.52 -18.86
C VAL A 252 31.30 15.18 -19.51
N ASP A 253 30.12 14.73 -19.11
CA ASP A 253 28.88 15.47 -19.29
C ASP A 253 28.96 16.82 -18.57
N LYS A 254 28.40 17.86 -19.15
CA LYS A 254 28.34 19.18 -18.51
C LYS A 254 26.89 19.63 -18.42
N ILE A 255 26.48 20.01 -17.23
CA ILE A 255 25.24 20.74 -17.01
C ILE A 255 25.56 22.21 -17.26
N GLU A 256 25.06 22.70 -18.38
CA GLU A 256 25.28 24.05 -18.89
C GLU A 256 24.17 24.38 -19.88
N ILE A 257 23.97 25.67 -20.18
CA ILE A 257 23.08 26.07 -21.28
C ILE A 257 23.69 25.57 -22.60
N PRO A 258 23.01 24.71 -23.37
CA PRO A 258 23.55 24.23 -24.65
C PRO A 258 23.79 25.40 -25.61
N SER A 259 24.96 25.45 -26.26
CA SER A 259 25.26 26.45 -27.29
C SER A 259 24.72 26.01 -28.65
N LYS A 260 24.58 26.96 -29.59
CA LYS A 260 24.13 26.70 -30.97
C LYS A 260 25.05 25.76 -31.76
N ASP A 261 26.30 25.62 -31.32
CA ASP A 261 27.31 24.75 -31.93
C ASP A 261 27.15 23.27 -31.51
N VAL A 262 26.25 22.98 -30.56
CA VAL A 262 26.00 21.62 -30.08
C VAL A 262 25.11 20.88 -31.09
N ARG A 263 25.50 19.65 -31.43
CA ARG A 263 24.72 18.79 -32.32
C ARG A 263 23.37 18.44 -31.67
N GLY A 264 22.28 18.80 -32.35
CA GLY A 264 20.92 18.59 -31.87
C GLY A 264 20.36 19.72 -31.01
N TYR A 265 20.96 20.92 -31.11
CA TYR A 265 20.43 22.15 -30.52
C TYR A 265 18.93 22.32 -30.83
N ARG A 266 18.14 22.62 -29.80
CA ARG A 266 16.69 22.86 -29.90
C ARG A 266 16.41 24.33 -30.19
N SER A 267 15.14 24.71 -30.22
CA SER A 267 14.78 26.13 -30.35
C SER A 267 15.28 26.95 -29.14
N GLU A 268 15.62 28.23 -29.35
CA GLU A 268 16.01 29.14 -28.26
C GLU A 268 14.91 29.22 -27.18
N GLU A 269 13.65 29.14 -27.59
CA GLU A 269 12.49 29.17 -26.69
C GLU A 269 12.47 28.01 -25.70
N SER A 270 13.03 26.85 -26.06
CA SER A 270 13.09 25.68 -25.18
C SER A 270 14.04 25.88 -23.99
N TYR A 271 15.02 26.78 -24.12
CA TYR A 271 16.04 27.05 -23.10
C TYR A 271 15.74 28.30 -22.27
N ARG A 272 14.60 28.98 -22.50
CA ARG A 272 14.28 30.30 -21.93
C ARG A 272 14.24 30.37 -20.39
N PHE A 273 14.06 29.22 -19.73
CA PHE A 273 13.95 29.14 -18.28
C PHE A 273 15.24 28.69 -17.58
N LEU A 274 16.29 28.36 -18.33
CA LEU A 274 17.57 27.97 -17.75
C LEU A 274 18.31 29.20 -17.23
N GLU A 275 18.83 29.11 -16.01
CA GLU A 275 19.74 30.11 -15.43
C GLU A 275 21.18 29.87 -15.91
N GLU A 276 22.12 30.70 -15.44
CA GLU A 276 23.53 30.68 -15.88
C GLU A 276 24.22 29.32 -15.68
N ASP A 277 23.75 28.53 -14.72
CA ASP A 277 24.25 27.18 -14.42
C ASP A 277 23.60 26.08 -15.29
N GLY A 278 22.69 26.44 -16.19
CA GLY A 278 21.96 25.49 -17.04
C GLY A 278 20.81 24.77 -16.33
N ILE A 279 20.35 25.25 -15.17
CA ILE A 279 19.28 24.65 -14.37
C ILE A 279 18.09 25.62 -14.31
N ILE A 280 16.87 25.08 -14.31
CA ILE A 280 15.64 25.87 -14.17
C ILE A 280 15.44 26.36 -12.71
N TYR A 281 14.79 27.51 -12.53
CA TYR A 281 14.42 28.05 -11.20
C TYR A 281 13.05 27.54 -10.69
N PRO A 282 12.82 27.47 -9.37
CA PRO A 282 11.51 27.13 -8.79
C PRO A 282 10.40 28.11 -9.19
N GLU A 283 9.15 27.63 -9.21
CA GLU A 283 7.94 28.36 -9.62
C GLU A 283 7.88 28.77 -11.11
N ALA A 284 8.79 28.26 -11.94
CA ALA A 284 8.69 28.39 -13.39
C ALA A 284 7.53 27.56 -13.95
N GLU A 285 6.65 28.19 -14.73
CA GLU A 285 5.59 27.50 -15.48
C GLU A 285 6.16 26.85 -16.75
N VAL A 286 6.13 25.53 -16.79
CA VAL A 286 6.73 24.74 -17.87
C VAL A 286 5.68 23.97 -18.66
N LYS A 287 5.90 23.87 -19.96
CA LYS A 287 5.12 23.05 -20.88
C LYS A 287 6.02 22.02 -21.55
N SER A 288 5.39 21.07 -22.24
CA SER A 288 6.05 20.13 -23.14
C SER A 288 7.17 20.80 -23.94
N GLU A 289 8.30 20.10 -24.05
CA GLU A 289 9.54 20.52 -24.74
C GLU A 289 10.40 21.57 -24.02
N ASP A 290 9.89 22.25 -23.00
CA ASP A 290 10.73 23.15 -22.18
C ASP A 290 11.82 22.33 -21.46
N VAL A 291 13.04 22.85 -21.50
CA VAL A 291 14.22 22.21 -20.90
C VAL A 291 14.30 22.59 -19.43
N LEU A 292 14.35 21.58 -18.57
CA LEU A 292 14.48 21.73 -17.11
C LEU A 292 15.94 21.73 -16.67
N ILE A 293 16.76 20.87 -17.30
CA ILE A 293 18.18 20.75 -16.99
C ILE A 293 18.94 20.68 -18.30
N GLY A 294 19.61 21.77 -18.65
CA GLY A 294 20.51 21.87 -19.80
C GLY A 294 21.70 20.93 -19.61
N LYS A 295 21.92 20.05 -20.59
CA LYS A 295 23.04 19.10 -20.54
C LYS A 295 23.63 18.90 -21.92
N THR A 296 24.96 18.97 -21.97
CA THR A 296 25.75 18.61 -23.14
C THR A 296 26.58 17.37 -22.82
N SER A 297 26.58 16.41 -23.74
CA SER A 297 27.38 15.18 -23.64
C SER A 297 28.50 15.16 -24.67
N PRO A 298 29.65 14.56 -24.36
CA PRO A 298 30.69 14.36 -25.35
C PRO A 298 30.21 13.46 -26.51
N PRO A 299 30.83 13.55 -27.69
CA PRO A 299 30.50 12.68 -28.81
C PRO A 299 30.76 11.21 -28.42
N ARG A 300 29.82 10.32 -28.73
CA ARG A 300 30.06 8.88 -28.60
C ARG A 300 31.17 8.47 -29.58
N PHE A 301 32.23 7.85 -29.07
CA PHE A 301 33.23 7.23 -29.91
C PHE A 301 32.60 6.08 -30.70
N LEU A 302 32.50 6.26 -32.03
CA LEU A 302 32.37 5.26 -33.08
C LEU A 302 31.15 4.31 -33.06
N GLU A 303 30.13 4.67 -33.86
CA GLU A 303 29.43 3.69 -34.71
C GLU A 303 29.66 4.07 -36.18
N GLY A 304 30.51 3.30 -36.85
CA GLY A 304 30.60 3.15 -38.31
C GLY A 304 30.54 4.41 -39.17
N GLY A 305 31.65 5.15 -39.31
CA GLY A 305 31.77 6.18 -40.35
C GLY A 305 32.92 7.16 -40.14
N PHE A 306 33.65 7.46 -41.21
CA PHE A 306 34.90 8.22 -41.30
C PHE A 306 34.82 9.73 -40.95
N ARG A 307 33.99 10.13 -39.97
CA ARG A 307 33.94 11.51 -39.45
C ARG A 307 33.94 11.50 -37.93
N ILE A 308 35.08 11.86 -37.34
CA ILE A 308 35.17 12.23 -35.93
C ILE A 308 34.42 13.55 -35.79
N SER A 309 33.16 13.47 -35.36
CA SER A 309 32.42 14.66 -34.92
C SER A 309 33.04 15.09 -33.59
N LEU A 310 33.78 16.20 -33.58
CA LEU A 310 34.29 16.82 -32.35
C LEU A 310 33.19 17.54 -31.56
N GLU A 311 32.03 17.75 -32.19
CA GLU A 311 30.89 18.45 -31.61
C GLU A 311 30.25 17.64 -30.47
N ARG A 312 29.98 18.33 -29.36
CA ARG A 312 29.17 17.81 -28.25
C ARG A 312 27.73 17.59 -28.73
N LYS A 313 27.01 16.70 -28.06
CA LYS A 313 25.61 16.39 -28.32
C LYS A 313 24.72 17.01 -27.25
N GLU A 314 23.54 17.49 -27.65
CA GLU A 314 22.48 17.92 -26.74
C GLU A 314 21.85 16.70 -26.05
N SER A 315 21.85 16.69 -24.72
CA SER A 315 21.35 15.59 -23.89
C SER A 315 20.55 16.10 -22.70
N SER A 316 19.94 17.28 -22.84
CA SER A 316 19.19 17.96 -21.79
C SER A 316 17.92 17.21 -21.40
N GLN A 317 17.55 17.35 -20.13
CA GLN A 317 16.31 16.83 -19.59
C GLN A 317 15.19 17.85 -19.79
N SER A 318 14.14 17.47 -20.50
CA SER A 318 12.95 18.30 -20.74
C SER A 318 11.69 17.67 -20.17
N VAL A 319 10.64 18.49 -20.07
CA VAL A 319 9.28 18.05 -19.75
C VAL A 319 8.81 17.05 -20.81
N ARG A 320 8.09 16.00 -20.38
CA ARG A 320 7.54 14.98 -21.29
C ARG A 320 6.52 15.59 -22.24
N PHE A 321 6.37 14.94 -23.40
CA PHE A 321 5.40 15.34 -24.39
C PHE A 321 3.97 15.32 -23.82
N GLY A 322 3.23 16.40 -24.00
CA GLY A 322 1.85 16.54 -23.52
C GLY A 322 1.69 16.79 -22.02
N GLU A 323 2.79 16.91 -21.27
CA GLU A 323 2.77 17.30 -19.86
C GLU A 323 3.01 18.82 -19.71
N LYS A 324 2.57 19.35 -18.57
CA LYS A 324 2.79 20.72 -18.12
C LYS A 324 2.89 20.73 -16.60
N GLY A 325 3.33 21.83 -16.03
CA GLY A 325 3.34 22.01 -14.58
C GLY A 325 4.15 23.21 -14.14
N ILE A 326 4.38 23.28 -12.84
CA ILE A 326 5.16 24.32 -12.16
C ILE A 326 6.33 23.62 -11.47
N VAL A 327 7.53 24.18 -11.59
CA VAL A 327 8.69 23.66 -10.85
C VAL A 327 8.48 23.87 -9.36
N GLU A 328 8.43 22.79 -8.58
CA GLU A 328 8.27 22.82 -7.12
C GLU A 328 9.60 23.02 -6.40
N SER A 329 10.61 22.23 -6.78
CA SER A 329 11.89 22.23 -6.08
C SER A 329 13.02 21.75 -6.98
N VAL A 330 14.21 22.30 -6.75
CA VAL A 330 15.45 21.93 -7.44
C VAL A 330 16.45 21.50 -6.38
N VAL A 331 16.99 20.30 -6.54
CA VAL A 331 17.97 19.70 -5.64
C VAL A 331 19.24 19.42 -6.42
N ILE A 332 20.36 19.94 -5.93
CA ILE A 332 21.70 19.70 -6.48
C ILE A 332 22.50 18.95 -5.42
N THR A 333 23.05 17.81 -5.78
CA THR A 333 23.81 16.95 -4.88
C THR A 333 24.90 16.19 -5.65
N GLU A 334 25.56 15.24 -5.00
CA GLU A 334 26.54 14.35 -5.62
C GLU A 334 26.06 12.91 -5.50
N SER A 335 26.22 12.14 -6.58
CA SER A 335 26.02 10.70 -6.57
C SER A 335 27.08 9.99 -5.73
N SER A 336 26.88 8.69 -5.46
CA SER A 336 27.88 7.86 -4.77
C SER A 336 29.24 7.79 -5.49
N GLU A 337 29.28 8.10 -6.79
CA GLU A 337 30.50 8.14 -7.61
C GLU A 337 31.14 9.55 -7.65
N GLY A 338 30.60 10.52 -6.92
CA GLY A 338 31.09 11.91 -6.92
C GLY A 338 30.80 12.66 -8.23
N ASN A 339 29.71 12.28 -8.93
CA ASN A 339 29.20 13.01 -10.09
C ASN A 339 28.11 13.99 -9.61
N LYS A 340 28.09 15.22 -10.13
CA LYS A 340 27.03 16.19 -9.85
C LYS A 340 25.69 15.62 -10.32
N LEU A 341 24.73 15.53 -9.41
CA LEU A 341 23.36 15.07 -9.64
C LEU A 341 22.41 16.24 -9.44
N VAL A 342 21.56 16.49 -10.43
CA VAL A 342 20.51 17.52 -10.37
C VAL A 342 19.17 16.84 -10.52
N GLU A 343 18.26 17.13 -9.60
CA GLU A 343 16.88 16.69 -9.61
C GLU A 343 15.94 17.89 -9.55
N VAL A 344 15.00 17.95 -10.50
CA VAL A 344 13.97 18.98 -10.59
C VAL A 344 12.61 18.31 -10.43
N LYS A 345 11.86 18.72 -9.41
CA LYS A 345 10.50 18.24 -9.16
C LYS A 345 9.50 19.21 -9.78
N VAL A 346 8.60 18.71 -10.61
CA VAL A 346 7.52 19.47 -11.24
C VAL A 346 6.19 19.01 -10.65
N ARG A 347 5.33 19.96 -10.28
CA ARG A 347 3.97 19.71 -9.82
C ARG A 347 2.95 20.17 -10.85
N ASP A 348 1.84 19.46 -10.95
CA ASP A 348 0.75 19.79 -11.88
C ASP A 348 -0.59 19.64 -11.17
N GLU A 349 -1.39 20.71 -11.14
CA GLU A 349 -2.74 20.66 -10.56
C GLU A 349 -3.68 19.94 -11.53
N ARG A 350 -4.24 18.82 -11.06
CA ARG A 350 -5.21 18.00 -11.78
C ARG A 350 -6.59 18.26 -11.23
N ILE A 351 -7.33 19.08 -11.97
CA ILE A 351 -8.77 19.30 -11.75
C ILE A 351 -9.51 18.16 -12.45
N PRO A 352 -10.48 17.50 -11.79
CA PRO A 352 -11.24 16.41 -12.41
C PRO A 352 -11.87 16.80 -13.74
N GLU A 353 -11.67 15.97 -14.76
CA GLU A 353 -12.18 16.17 -16.11
C GLU A 353 -12.92 14.93 -16.65
N LEU A 354 -13.56 15.08 -17.81
CA LEU A 354 -14.26 13.98 -18.46
C LEU A 354 -13.29 12.84 -18.78
N GLY A 355 -13.69 11.62 -18.47
CA GLY A 355 -12.81 10.44 -18.60
C GLY A 355 -12.07 10.04 -17.33
N ASP A 356 -12.03 10.90 -16.31
CA ASP A 356 -11.47 10.53 -15.01
C ASP A 356 -12.29 9.45 -14.32
N LYS A 357 -11.60 8.61 -13.56
CA LYS A 357 -12.18 7.43 -12.91
C LYS A 357 -12.39 7.67 -11.43
N PHE A 358 -13.57 7.31 -10.96
CA PHE A 358 -13.93 7.32 -9.54
C PHE A 358 -14.39 5.93 -9.13
N ALA A 359 -14.22 5.62 -7.85
CA ALA A 359 -14.62 4.35 -7.30
C ALA A 359 -15.16 4.50 -5.88
N SER A 360 -16.15 3.68 -5.54
CA SER A 360 -16.57 3.47 -4.16
C SER A 360 -15.75 2.37 -3.50
N ARG A 361 -15.79 2.34 -2.16
CA ARG A 361 -15.20 1.26 -1.35
C ARG A 361 -15.86 -0.09 -1.55
N HIS A 362 -17.04 -0.15 -2.19
CA HIS A 362 -17.79 -1.38 -2.43
C HIS A 362 -17.56 -1.95 -3.85
N GLY A 363 -16.49 -1.51 -4.54
CA GLY A 363 -16.11 -2.07 -5.83
C GLY A 363 -16.97 -1.60 -7.01
N GLN A 364 -17.80 -0.57 -6.82
CA GLN A 364 -18.42 0.15 -7.93
C GLN A 364 -17.43 1.19 -8.46
N LYS A 365 -17.05 1.06 -9.73
CA LYS A 365 -16.17 1.98 -10.45
C LYS A 365 -16.98 2.69 -11.51
N GLY A 366 -16.62 3.92 -11.81
CA GLY A 366 -17.26 4.67 -12.88
C GLY A 366 -16.36 5.71 -13.49
N VAL A 367 -16.65 6.06 -14.74
CA VAL A 367 -15.95 7.09 -15.50
C VAL A 367 -16.82 8.33 -15.54
N MET A 368 -16.23 9.51 -15.36
CA MET A 368 -16.95 10.76 -15.50
C MET A 368 -17.46 10.94 -16.93
N GLY A 369 -18.77 10.78 -17.13
CA GLY A 369 -19.43 10.86 -18.42
C GLY A 369 -19.95 12.26 -18.74
N MET A 370 -20.35 13.02 -17.72
CA MET A 370 -20.79 14.42 -17.89
C MET A 370 -20.53 15.25 -16.62
N ILE A 371 -20.17 16.51 -16.85
CA ILE A 371 -20.09 17.55 -15.82
C ILE A 371 -21.28 18.49 -16.02
N VAL A 372 -22.15 18.59 -15.03
CA VAL A 372 -23.43 19.32 -15.13
C VAL A 372 -23.37 20.59 -14.29
N PRO A 373 -23.77 21.76 -14.83
CA PRO A 373 -23.87 23.00 -14.05
C PRO A 373 -24.73 22.83 -12.79
N GLN A 374 -24.40 23.55 -11.71
CA GLN A 374 -25.10 23.36 -10.43
C GLN A 374 -26.59 23.72 -10.54
N GLU A 375 -26.92 24.73 -11.34
CA GLU A 375 -28.27 25.20 -11.65
C GLU A 375 -29.13 24.17 -12.38
N ASP A 376 -28.50 23.23 -13.08
CA ASP A 376 -29.17 22.15 -13.84
C ASP A 376 -29.21 20.82 -13.06
N MET A 377 -28.63 20.79 -11.84
CA MET A 377 -28.71 19.64 -10.95
C MET A 377 -30.13 19.56 -10.32
N PRO A 378 -30.69 18.35 -10.17
CA PRO A 378 -32.03 18.12 -9.65
C PRO A 378 -32.18 18.40 -8.15
#